data_AF-A0A7R9VWK0-F1
#
_entry.id   AF-A0A7R9VWK0-F1
#
_cell.length_a   1.000
_cell.length_b   1.000
_cell.length_c   1.000
_cell.angle_alpha   90.00
_cell.angle_beta   90.00
_cell.angle_gamma   90.00
#
_symmetry.space_group_name_H-M   'P 1'
#
loop_
_entity.id
_entity.type
_entity.pdbx_description
1 polymer ?
#
loop_
_entity_poly.entity_id
_entity_poly.type
_entity_poly.pdbx_seq_one_letter_code
_entity_poly.pdbx_strand_id
1 'polypeptide(L)'
;VQALPEHANVRVIRVALTELKRALLPVPTSCQAAMHAMLPRLASELFQGFMSEVQAGVSRLQAPNAAVEDYVGKVTFLAELRRREKSLDGRNVELQDLYALIDGYEIEVPAIDRAAYGTMEKTYTNLKVLMEETESQRDDHINQYAGKLEASIEAVGKALREIRTQAQAEMVLSEESDHSDVVAYLTNLKEQVDAQQAEALRINEYQRIFKLGETPCEDMADVADEVSLKLQLRVGRAEFDALAAGWTMTQFESLDVAGMEEAVQRVHKAVSRMERGLVPNKLVPAFRDRVDEYRDLLPVVAALRNRALKERHWYKIFDEIGTVLERGEGFTLQV
;
A
#
# COMPACT_ATOMS: atom_id res chain seq x y z
N VAL A 1 22.93 53.53 -29.74
CA VAL A 1 22.47 54.93 -29.94
C VAL A 1 23.51 55.98 -29.55
N GLN A 2 24.34 55.77 -28.52
CA GLN A 2 25.37 56.75 -28.13
C GLN A 2 26.42 57.04 -29.21
N ALA A 3 26.81 56.05 -30.01
CA ALA A 3 27.75 56.20 -31.12
C ALA A 3 27.22 56.98 -32.35
N LEU A 4 25.94 57.39 -32.37
CA LEU A 4 25.39 58.22 -33.45
C LEU A 4 25.90 59.67 -33.32
N PRO A 5 26.52 60.23 -34.37
CA PRO A 5 26.97 61.62 -34.39
C PRO A 5 25.77 62.58 -34.42
N GLU A 6 25.95 63.80 -33.91
CA GLU A 6 24.88 64.81 -33.83
C GLU A 6 24.47 65.35 -35.20
N HIS A 7 25.39 65.30 -36.17
CA HIS A 7 25.17 65.73 -37.54
C HIS A 7 25.83 64.77 -38.52
N ALA A 8 25.20 64.61 -39.68
CA ALA A 8 25.82 63.98 -40.83
C ALA A 8 25.83 64.96 -42.01
N ASN A 9 27.00 65.12 -42.63
CA ASN A 9 27.13 65.92 -43.85
C ASN A 9 26.84 65.02 -45.05
N VAL A 10 25.78 65.33 -45.78
CA VAL A 10 25.40 64.64 -47.01
C VAL A 10 25.60 65.63 -48.17
N ARG A 11 26.75 65.51 -48.84
CA ARG A 11 27.20 66.41 -49.91
C ARG A 11 27.22 67.87 -49.43
N VAL A 12 26.26 68.69 -49.86
CA VAL A 12 26.20 70.13 -49.56
C VAL A 12 25.25 70.45 -48.40
N ILE A 13 24.58 69.44 -47.83
CA ILE A 13 23.52 69.59 -46.81
C ILE A 13 23.99 68.96 -45.50
N ARG A 14 23.86 69.69 -44.39
CA ARG A 14 24.10 69.21 -43.03
C ARG A 14 22.78 68.76 -42.41
N VAL A 15 22.64 67.46 -42.16
CA VAL A 15 21.45 66.87 -41.54
C VAL A 15 21.66 66.76 -40.03
N ALA A 16 20.76 67.34 -39.25
CA ALA A 16 20.74 67.14 -37.80
C ALA A 16 20.14 65.78 -37.47
N LEU A 17 20.94 64.90 -36.85
CA LEU A 17 20.50 63.57 -36.42
C LEU A 17 20.01 63.59 -34.96
N THR A 18 19.97 64.75 -34.33
CA THR A 18 19.56 64.95 -32.93
C THR A 18 18.13 64.49 -32.68
N GLU A 19 17.19 64.82 -33.57
CA GLU A 19 15.79 64.36 -33.46
C GLU A 19 15.66 62.85 -33.71
N LEU A 20 16.45 62.29 -34.62
CA LEU A 20 16.49 60.84 -34.85
C LEU A 20 17.06 60.11 -33.62
N LYS A 21 18.12 60.64 -33.01
CA LYS A 21 18.71 60.11 -31.77
C LYS A 21 17.68 60.19 -30.63
N ARG A 22 16.96 61.31 -30.51
CA ARG A 22 15.88 61.47 -29.52
C ARG A 22 14.70 60.53 -29.77
N ALA A 23 14.37 60.22 -31.02
CA ALA A 23 13.31 59.27 -31.38
C ALA A 23 13.71 57.80 -31.16
N LEU A 24 15.01 57.47 -31.26
CA LEU A 24 15.53 56.11 -31.10
C LEU A 24 15.94 55.74 -29.67
N LEU A 25 16.15 56.72 -28.78
CA LEU A 25 16.48 56.48 -27.36
C LEU A 25 15.35 55.85 -26.52
N PRO A 26 14.05 56.21 -26.68
CA PRO A 26 12.98 55.73 -25.81
C PRO A 26 12.80 54.21 -25.84
N VAL A 27 13.00 53.57 -27.00
CA VAL A 27 12.77 52.13 -27.16
C VAL A 27 13.81 51.29 -26.38
N PRO A 28 15.15 51.47 -26.57
CA PRO A 28 16.15 50.80 -25.74
C PRO A 28 16.03 51.13 -24.25
N THR A 29 15.75 52.38 -23.90
CA THR A 29 15.58 52.77 -22.48
C THR A 29 14.36 52.11 -21.86
N SER A 30 13.27 51.97 -22.61
CA SER A 30 12.07 51.26 -22.15
C SER A 30 12.32 49.76 -21.98
N CYS A 31 13.02 49.12 -22.93
CA CYS A 31 13.43 47.73 -22.80
C CYS A 31 14.37 47.51 -21.60
N GLN A 32 15.34 48.40 -21.40
CA GLN A 32 16.24 48.35 -20.25
C GLN A 32 15.48 48.53 -18.93
N ALA A 33 14.57 49.50 -18.85
CA ALA A 33 13.73 49.70 -17.67
C ALA A 33 12.85 48.48 -17.37
N ALA A 34 12.30 47.83 -18.41
CA ALA A 34 11.54 46.60 -18.26
C ALA A 34 12.42 45.45 -17.72
N MET A 35 13.65 45.31 -18.24
CA MET A 35 14.62 44.32 -17.73
C MET A 35 15.01 44.59 -16.27
N HIS A 36 15.29 45.85 -15.92
CA HIS A 36 15.61 46.26 -14.55
C HIS A 36 14.44 46.02 -13.58
N ALA A 37 13.20 46.10 -14.04
CA ALA A 37 12.02 45.78 -13.23
C ALA A 37 11.75 44.27 -13.11
N MET A 38 12.10 43.48 -14.13
CA MET A 38 11.86 42.03 -14.16
C MET A 38 12.93 41.23 -13.42
N LEU A 39 14.21 41.59 -13.54
CA LEU A 39 15.33 40.83 -12.97
C LEU A 39 15.21 40.66 -11.44
N PRO A 40 14.91 41.69 -10.63
CA PRO A 40 14.72 41.53 -9.18
C PRO A 40 13.54 40.63 -8.82
N ARG A 41 12.45 40.69 -9.61
CA ARG A 41 11.27 39.84 -9.39
C ARG A 41 11.59 38.37 -9.64
N LEU A 42 12.26 38.09 -10.76
CA LEU A 42 12.72 36.74 -11.08
C LEU A 42 13.70 36.22 -10.02
N ALA A 43 14.64 37.06 -9.57
CA ALA A 43 15.59 36.71 -8.52
C ALA A 43 14.88 36.36 -7.21
N SER A 44 13.90 37.15 -6.80
CA SER A 44 13.11 36.90 -5.59
C SER A 44 12.31 35.60 -5.69
N GLU A 45 11.64 35.35 -6.82
CA GLU A 45 10.87 34.12 -7.05
C GLU A 45 11.75 32.86 -7.02
N LEU A 46 12.88 32.87 -7.74
CA LEU A 46 13.83 31.75 -7.75
C LEU A 46 14.48 31.54 -6.37
N PHE A 47 14.83 32.62 -5.69
CA PHE A 47 15.41 32.58 -4.35
C PHE A 47 14.44 31.99 -3.33
N GLN A 48 13.18 32.42 -3.32
CA GLN A 48 12.16 31.89 -2.41
C GLN A 48 11.93 30.40 -2.63
N GLY A 49 11.82 29.96 -3.88
CA GLY A 49 11.68 28.54 -4.21
C GLY A 49 12.88 27.70 -3.78
N PHE A 50 14.10 28.22 -3.96
CA PHE A 50 15.34 27.56 -3.53
C PHE A 50 15.43 27.48 -2.00
N MET A 51 15.27 28.61 -1.32
CA MET A 51 15.39 28.68 0.13
C MET A 51 14.31 27.88 0.86
N SER A 52 13.08 27.83 0.32
CA SER A 52 12.03 26.99 0.89
C SER A 52 12.43 25.50 0.91
N GLU A 53 12.99 25.01 -0.20
CA GLU A 53 13.45 23.62 -0.30
C GLU A 53 14.66 23.35 0.61
N VAL A 54 15.63 24.27 0.64
CA VAL A 54 16.84 24.14 1.48
C VAL A 54 16.48 24.18 2.96
N GLN A 55 15.65 25.11 3.40
CA GLN A 55 15.22 25.22 4.80
C GLN A 55 14.39 24.03 5.25
N ALA A 56 13.50 23.53 4.39
CA ALA A 56 12.76 22.29 4.65
C ALA A 56 13.72 21.10 4.82
N GLY A 57 14.75 21.01 3.97
CA GLY A 57 15.80 20.01 4.10
C GLY A 57 16.58 20.11 5.41
N VAL A 58 17.01 21.32 5.78
CA VAL A 58 17.72 21.57 7.05
C VAL A 58 16.85 21.15 8.23
N SER A 59 15.58 21.57 8.24
CA SER A 59 14.65 21.30 9.35
C SER A 59 14.41 19.80 9.51
N ARG A 60 14.25 19.07 8.40
CA ARG A 60 14.03 17.62 8.41
C ARG A 60 15.29 16.84 8.81
N LEU A 61 16.48 17.29 8.41
CA LEU A 61 17.74 16.67 8.82
C LEU A 61 18.15 17.02 10.26
N GLN A 62 17.72 18.15 10.81
CA GLN A 62 17.97 18.52 12.22
C GLN A 62 16.97 17.91 13.19
N ALA A 63 15.83 17.42 12.71
CA ALA A 63 14.83 16.79 13.56
C ALA A 63 15.44 15.60 14.34
N PRO A 64 15.15 15.49 15.65
CA PRO A 64 15.59 14.36 16.46
C PRO A 64 14.83 13.09 16.06
N ASN A 65 15.51 11.95 16.08
CA ASN A 65 14.87 10.65 15.82
C ASN A 65 14.44 10.04 17.16
N ALA A 66 13.14 9.96 17.42
CA ALA A 66 12.62 9.28 18.62
C ALA A 66 12.41 7.78 18.35
N ALA A 67 11.94 7.47 17.14
CA ALA A 67 11.59 6.13 16.71
C ALA A 67 12.45 5.66 15.52
N VAL A 68 12.39 4.37 15.19
CA VAL A 68 13.12 3.80 14.04
C VAL A 68 12.60 4.40 12.73
N GLU A 69 11.29 4.65 12.70
CA GLU A 69 10.50 5.19 11.60
C GLU A 69 10.95 6.60 11.22
N ASP A 70 11.21 7.44 12.23
CA ASP A 70 11.75 8.79 12.02
C ASP A 70 13.11 8.72 11.32
N TYR A 71 13.97 7.80 11.79
CA TYR A 71 15.29 7.62 11.22
C TYR A 71 15.24 7.04 9.80
N VAL A 72 14.37 6.05 9.54
CA VAL A 72 14.11 5.51 8.21
C VAL A 72 13.64 6.62 7.26
N GLY A 73 12.72 7.47 7.71
CA GLY A 73 12.26 8.63 6.95
C GLY A 73 13.36 9.64 6.67
N LYS A 74 14.29 9.84 7.61
CA LYS A 74 15.45 10.72 7.48
C LYS A 74 16.48 10.18 6.46
N VAL A 75 16.82 8.89 6.53
CA VAL A 75 17.73 8.23 5.59
C VAL A 75 17.15 8.19 4.17
N THR A 76 15.85 7.92 4.04
CA THR A 76 15.15 7.94 2.75
C THR A 76 15.18 9.34 2.14
N PHE A 77 14.88 10.38 2.94
CA PHE A 77 14.95 11.77 2.50
C PHE A 77 16.37 12.20 2.12
N LEU A 78 17.39 11.77 2.88
CA LEU A 78 18.80 12.01 2.57
C LEU A 78 19.17 11.43 1.19
N ALA A 79 18.72 10.22 0.89
CA ALA A 79 18.95 9.60 -0.42
C ALA A 79 18.28 10.38 -1.57
N GLU A 80 17.07 10.89 -1.37
CA GLU A 80 16.39 11.78 -2.33
C GLU A 80 17.12 13.12 -2.51
N LEU A 81 17.64 13.68 -1.41
CA LEU A 81 18.37 14.94 -1.43
C LEU A 81 19.70 14.80 -2.15
N ARG A 82 20.43 13.70 -1.93
CA ARG A 82 21.65 13.33 -2.68
C ARG A 82 21.40 13.19 -4.18
N ARG A 83 20.26 12.62 -4.59
CA ARG A 83 19.87 12.56 -6.02
C ARG A 83 19.64 13.94 -6.62
N ARG A 84 19.12 14.89 -5.82
CA ARG A 84 18.83 16.26 -6.23
C ARG A 84 19.99 17.24 -6.04
N GLU A 85 21.07 16.83 -5.37
CA GLU A 85 22.21 17.68 -5.01
C GLU A 85 22.78 18.43 -6.23
N LYS A 86 22.99 17.75 -7.35
CA LYS A 86 23.47 18.40 -8.60
C LYS A 86 22.51 19.47 -9.13
N SER A 87 21.21 19.26 -8.98
CA SER A 87 20.19 20.24 -9.40
C SER A 87 20.17 21.45 -8.46
N LEU A 88 20.30 21.21 -7.15
CA LEU A 88 20.41 22.27 -6.14
C LEU A 88 21.69 23.09 -6.32
N ASP A 89 22.82 22.45 -6.64
CA ASP A 89 24.08 23.13 -6.96
C ASP A 89 23.92 24.02 -8.19
N GLY A 90 23.28 23.52 -9.26
CA GLY A 90 22.99 24.31 -10.46
C GLY A 90 22.14 25.55 -10.16
N ARG A 91 21.07 25.38 -9.37
CA ARG A 91 20.20 26.50 -8.95
C ARG A 91 20.91 27.50 -8.05
N ASN A 92 21.81 27.03 -7.18
CA ASN A 92 22.63 27.91 -6.36
C ASN A 92 23.58 28.78 -7.21
N VAL A 93 24.21 28.19 -8.24
CA VAL A 93 25.05 28.93 -9.19
C VAL A 93 24.22 29.91 -10.02
N GLU A 94 23.05 29.49 -10.52
CA GLU A 94 22.14 30.37 -11.27
C GLU A 94 21.73 31.61 -10.45
N LEU A 95 21.42 31.42 -9.16
CA LEU A 95 21.12 32.54 -8.26
C LEU A 95 22.35 33.44 -8.04
N GLN A 96 23.54 32.87 -7.88
CA GLN A 96 24.77 33.66 -7.76
C GLN A 96 25.04 34.51 -9.01
N ASP A 97 24.88 33.93 -10.20
CA ASP A 97 25.04 34.64 -11.48
C ASP A 97 24.00 35.75 -11.64
N LEU A 98 22.75 35.50 -11.22
CA LEU A 98 21.68 36.48 -11.30
C LEU A 98 21.89 37.67 -10.36
N TYR A 99 22.33 37.43 -9.12
CA TYR A 99 22.67 38.50 -8.18
C TYR A 99 23.96 39.24 -8.59
N ALA A 100 24.93 38.55 -9.20
CA ALA A 100 26.11 39.21 -9.78
C ALA A 100 25.74 40.12 -10.96
N LEU A 101 24.77 39.74 -11.78
CA LEU A 101 24.23 40.58 -12.86
C LEU A 101 23.54 41.83 -12.30
N ILE A 102 22.71 41.66 -11.27
CA ILE A 102 22.04 42.77 -10.57
C ILE A 102 23.07 43.77 -10.04
N ASP A 103 24.13 43.27 -9.41
CA ASP A 103 25.21 44.12 -8.87
C ASP A 103 26.01 44.80 -9.99
N GLY A 104 26.33 44.09 -11.07
CA GLY A 104 27.09 44.63 -12.20
C GLY A 104 26.37 45.73 -13.00
N TYR A 105 25.04 45.72 -13.00
CA TYR A 105 24.20 46.74 -13.64
C TYR A 105 23.60 47.75 -12.66
N GLU A 106 24.01 47.72 -11.38
CA GLU A 106 23.54 48.61 -10.31
C GLU A 106 22.01 48.67 -10.21
N ILE A 107 21.34 47.52 -10.39
CA ILE A 107 19.88 47.43 -10.33
C ILE A 107 19.43 47.53 -8.87
N GLU A 108 18.49 48.43 -8.58
CA GLU A 108 17.93 48.58 -7.23
C GLU A 108 17.13 47.32 -6.85
N VAL A 109 17.51 46.71 -5.72
CA VAL A 109 16.82 45.56 -5.12
C VAL A 109 16.37 45.93 -3.72
N PRO A 110 15.17 45.50 -3.27
CA PRO A 110 14.73 45.71 -1.90
C PRO A 110 15.76 45.23 -0.87
N ALA A 111 16.02 46.03 0.16
CA ALA A 111 17.01 45.72 1.19
C ALA A 111 16.71 44.40 1.92
N ILE A 112 15.43 44.04 2.04
CA ILE A 112 14.96 42.77 2.63
C ILE A 112 15.47 41.58 1.81
N ASP A 113 15.30 41.61 0.49
CA ASP A 113 15.71 40.52 -0.41
C ASP A 113 17.23 40.37 -0.45
N ARG A 114 17.95 41.49 -0.39
CA ARG A 114 19.42 41.50 -0.33
C ARG A 114 19.94 40.92 0.99
N ALA A 115 19.32 41.27 2.12
CA ALA A 115 19.66 40.69 3.40
C ALA A 115 19.36 39.18 3.45
N ALA A 116 18.23 38.75 2.88
CA ALA A 116 17.84 37.35 2.80
C ALA A 116 18.84 36.54 1.95
N TYR A 117 19.24 37.06 0.78
CA TYR A 117 20.26 36.44 -0.07
C TYR A 117 21.60 36.22 0.65
N GLY A 118 22.02 37.15 1.51
CA GLY A 118 23.23 36.99 2.32
C GLY A 118 23.23 35.78 3.26
N THR A 119 22.06 35.20 3.57
CA THR A 119 21.93 33.99 4.39
C THR A 119 21.91 32.69 3.57
N MET A 120 21.79 32.79 2.25
CA MET A 120 21.59 31.66 1.34
C MET A 120 22.75 30.67 1.41
N GLU A 121 23.97 31.16 1.17
CA GLU A 121 25.18 30.34 1.11
C GLU A 121 25.43 29.62 2.44
N LYS A 122 25.22 30.33 3.56
CA LYS A 122 25.34 29.74 4.89
C LYS A 122 24.31 28.63 5.12
N THR A 123 23.06 28.84 4.72
CA THR A 123 21.99 27.85 4.90
C THR A 123 22.19 26.63 4.00
N TYR A 124 22.63 26.84 2.76
CA TYR A 124 22.93 25.76 1.83
C TYR A 124 24.16 24.95 2.25
N THR A 125 25.21 25.63 2.73
CA THR A 125 26.39 24.96 3.30
C THR A 125 26.01 24.16 4.55
N ASN A 126 25.16 24.71 5.42
CA ASN A 126 24.64 24.00 6.58
C ASN A 126 23.86 22.74 6.17
N LEU A 127 23.04 22.80 5.11
CA LEU A 127 22.36 21.62 4.57
C LEU A 127 23.36 20.53 4.16
N LYS A 128 24.41 20.89 3.41
CA LYS A 128 25.46 19.95 3.00
C LYS A 128 26.18 19.32 4.18
N VAL A 129 26.54 20.13 5.18
CA VAL A 129 27.16 19.63 6.41
C VAL A 129 26.24 18.64 7.13
N LEU A 130 24.97 18.97 7.30
CA LEU A 130 23.98 18.07 7.92
C LEU A 130 23.79 16.76 7.13
N MET A 131 23.89 16.81 5.80
CA MET A 131 23.85 15.61 4.95
C MET A 131 25.05 14.71 5.25
N GLU A 132 26.26 15.26 5.25
CA GLU A 132 27.49 14.52 5.59
C GLU A 132 27.46 13.97 7.02
N GLU A 133 27.02 14.77 8.00
CA GLU A 133 26.88 14.36 9.39
C GLU A 133 25.89 13.18 9.52
N THR A 134 24.73 13.27 8.88
CA THR A 134 23.71 12.20 8.90
C THR A 134 24.23 10.91 8.25
N GLU A 135 25.05 11.01 7.20
CA GLU A 135 25.69 9.85 6.57
C GLU A 135 26.79 9.25 7.45
N SER A 136 27.58 10.08 8.13
CA SER A 136 28.63 9.61 9.03
C SER A 136 28.09 8.86 10.25
N GLN A 137 26.97 9.33 10.79
CA GLN A 137 26.28 8.71 11.94
C GLN A 137 25.43 7.51 11.52
N ARG A 138 25.41 7.16 10.22
CA ARG A 138 24.49 6.15 9.70
C ARG A 138 24.75 4.79 10.31
N ASP A 139 26.00 4.36 10.33
CA ASP A 139 26.34 3.03 10.79
C ASP A 139 26.12 2.90 12.32
N ASP A 140 26.35 3.97 13.08
CA ASP A 140 26.05 4.01 14.53
C ASP A 140 24.55 3.86 14.82
N HIS A 141 23.71 4.60 14.09
CA HIS A 141 22.26 4.49 14.23
C HIS A 141 21.73 3.15 13.73
N ILE A 142 22.26 2.62 12.63
CA ILE A 142 21.92 1.27 12.15
C ILE A 142 22.24 0.24 13.24
N ASN A 143 23.41 0.30 13.86
CA ASN A 143 23.77 -0.62 14.95
C ASN A 143 22.85 -0.45 16.17
N GLN A 144 22.47 0.78 16.51
CA GLN A 144 21.54 1.05 17.62
C GLN A 144 20.14 0.48 17.34
N TYR A 145 19.64 0.61 16.11
CA TYR A 145 18.29 0.17 15.74
C TYR A 145 18.25 -1.30 15.34
N ALA A 146 19.34 -1.89 14.86
CA ALA A 146 19.43 -3.31 14.51
C ALA A 146 19.04 -4.19 15.70
N GLY A 147 19.60 -3.94 16.89
CA GLY A 147 19.21 -4.67 18.09
C GLY A 147 17.75 -4.50 18.49
N LYS A 148 17.14 -3.34 18.21
CA LYS A 148 15.69 -3.13 18.44
C LYS A 148 14.85 -3.90 17.43
N LEU A 149 15.24 -3.92 16.16
CA LEU A 149 14.56 -4.69 15.11
C LEU A 149 14.66 -6.20 15.37
N GLU A 150 15.82 -6.68 15.83
CA GLU A 150 16.01 -8.07 16.27
C GLU A 150 15.13 -8.41 17.48
N ALA A 151 15.02 -7.52 18.47
CA ALA A 151 14.11 -7.73 19.59
C ALA A 151 12.64 -7.74 19.16
N SER A 152 12.25 -6.88 18.21
CA SER A 152 10.91 -6.84 17.66
C SER A 152 10.57 -8.10 16.85
N ILE A 153 11.49 -8.62 16.03
CA ILE A 153 11.24 -9.86 15.28
C ILE A 153 11.16 -11.07 16.23
N GLU A 154 11.94 -11.08 17.31
CA GLU A 154 11.81 -12.10 18.36
C GLU A 154 10.45 -12.01 19.07
N ALA A 155 9.96 -10.80 19.32
CA ALA A 155 8.63 -10.57 19.91
C ALA A 155 7.51 -11.05 18.98
N VAL A 156 7.60 -10.80 17.67
CA VAL A 156 6.69 -11.37 16.66
C VAL A 156 6.71 -12.90 16.73
N GLY A 157 7.89 -13.50 16.78
CA GLY A 157 8.03 -14.96 16.91
C GLY A 157 7.42 -15.51 18.20
N LYS A 158 7.52 -14.80 19.33
CA LYS A 158 6.86 -15.17 20.59
C LYS A 158 5.34 -15.08 20.48
N ALA A 159 4.83 -13.97 19.94
CA ALA A 159 3.39 -13.79 19.72
C ALA A 159 2.82 -14.89 18.80
N LEU A 160 3.53 -15.27 17.74
CA LEU A 160 3.10 -16.37 16.86
C LEU A 160 3.01 -17.71 17.59
N ARG A 161 3.97 -18.03 18.48
CA ARG A 161 3.90 -19.26 19.31
C ARG A 161 2.72 -19.24 20.28
N GLU A 162 2.40 -18.08 20.84
CA GLU A 162 1.24 -17.90 21.71
C GLU A 162 -0.07 -18.08 20.93
N ILE A 163 -0.20 -17.45 19.77
CA ILE A 163 -1.35 -17.63 18.86
C ILE A 163 -1.49 -19.09 18.46
N ARG A 164 -0.40 -19.77 18.10
CA ARG A 164 -0.42 -21.19 17.76
C ARG A 164 -0.93 -22.05 18.92
N THR A 165 -0.50 -21.75 20.14
CA THR A 165 -0.98 -22.45 21.35
C THR A 165 -2.47 -22.20 21.57
N GLN A 166 -2.91 -20.96 21.42
CA GLN A 166 -4.31 -20.55 21.51
C GLN A 166 -5.19 -21.23 20.44
N ALA A 167 -4.69 -21.36 19.21
CA ALA A 167 -5.38 -22.06 18.14
C ALA A 167 -5.57 -23.57 18.44
N GLN A 168 -4.78 -24.15 19.35
CA GLN A 168 -4.89 -25.54 19.80
C GLN A 168 -5.79 -25.71 21.04
N ALA A 169 -6.44 -24.65 21.52
CA ALA A 169 -7.37 -24.72 22.64
C ALA A 169 -8.48 -25.75 22.38
N GLU A 170 -8.88 -26.49 23.42
CA GLU A 170 -9.87 -27.57 23.32
C GLU A 170 -11.21 -27.09 22.74
N MET A 171 -11.62 -25.85 23.06
CA MET A 171 -12.82 -25.23 22.51
C MET A 171 -12.82 -25.11 20.98
N VAL A 172 -11.63 -24.99 20.35
CA VAL A 172 -11.49 -24.87 18.89
C VAL A 172 -11.74 -26.21 18.20
N LEU A 173 -11.51 -27.33 18.88
CA LEU A 173 -11.61 -28.69 18.33
C LEU A 173 -12.80 -29.50 18.89
N SER A 174 -13.51 -28.98 19.89
CA SER A 174 -14.69 -29.64 20.46
C SER A 174 -15.95 -29.40 19.61
N GLU A 175 -16.72 -30.46 19.38
CA GLU A 175 -18.00 -30.38 18.67
C GLU A 175 -19.12 -29.78 19.52
N GLU A 176 -18.96 -29.81 20.85
CA GLU A 176 -19.95 -29.31 21.82
C GLU A 176 -19.83 -27.79 22.09
N SER A 177 -18.76 -27.16 21.59
CA SER A 177 -18.56 -25.72 21.76
C SER A 177 -19.52 -24.90 20.89
N ASP A 178 -20.00 -23.78 21.44
CA ASP A 178 -20.89 -22.87 20.73
C ASP A 178 -20.23 -22.33 19.45
N HIS A 179 -20.97 -22.38 18.34
CA HIS A 179 -20.44 -21.98 17.04
C HIS A 179 -20.05 -20.49 17.02
N SER A 180 -20.88 -19.61 17.58
CA SER A 180 -20.66 -18.17 17.59
C SER A 180 -19.40 -17.83 18.39
N ASP A 181 -19.24 -18.44 19.57
CA ASP A 181 -18.08 -18.19 20.44
C ASP A 181 -16.77 -18.67 19.80
N VAL A 182 -16.77 -19.84 19.16
CA VAL A 182 -15.59 -20.38 18.48
C VAL A 182 -15.22 -19.55 17.24
N VAL A 183 -16.21 -19.11 16.46
CA VAL A 183 -15.96 -18.24 15.29
C VAL A 183 -15.42 -16.88 15.73
N ALA A 184 -15.98 -16.27 16.78
CA ALA A 184 -15.48 -15.00 17.32
C ALA A 184 -14.03 -15.15 17.81
N TYR A 185 -13.72 -16.23 18.53
CA TYR A 185 -12.37 -16.52 19.01
C TYR A 185 -11.37 -16.70 17.86
N LEU A 186 -11.70 -17.52 16.86
CA LEU A 186 -10.84 -17.76 15.70
C LEU A 186 -10.67 -16.52 14.81
N THR A 187 -11.70 -15.68 14.72
CA THR A 187 -11.63 -14.40 14.00
C THR A 187 -10.66 -13.46 14.71
N ASN A 188 -10.73 -13.37 16.04
CA ASN A 188 -9.79 -12.57 16.81
C ASN A 188 -8.35 -13.10 16.68
N LEU A 189 -8.14 -14.43 16.70
CA LEU A 189 -6.82 -15.00 16.43
C LEU A 189 -6.32 -14.66 15.02
N LYS A 190 -7.20 -14.66 14.03
CA LYS A 190 -6.84 -14.26 12.67
C LYS A 190 -6.42 -12.79 12.59
N GLU A 191 -7.14 -11.89 13.24
CA GLU A 191 -6.77 -10.47 13.33
C GLU A 191 -5.41 -10.28 14.01
N GLN A 192 -5.11 -11.05 15.06
CA GLN A 192 -3.81 -11.02 15.71
C GLN A 192 -2.69 -11.49 14.77
N VAL A 193 -2.90 -12.58 14.01
CA VAL A 193 -1.91 -13.05 13.02
C VAL A 193 -1.69 -12.00 11.93
N ASP A 194 -2.76 -11.43 11.38
CA ASP A 194 -2.68 -10.42 10.33
C ASP A 194 -1.93 -9.17 10.83
N ALA A 195 -2.10 -8.79 12.10
CA ALA A 195 -1.33 -7.72 12.75
C ALA A 195 0.16 -8.07 12.91
N GLN A 196 0.49 -9.31 13.32
CA GLN A 196 1.88 -9.77 13.39
C GLN A 196 2.53 -9.85 12.00
N GLN A 197 1.78 -10.22 10.97
CA GLN A 197 2.24 -10.23 9.60
C GLN A 197 2.57 -8.82 9.10
N ALA A 198 1.71 -7.84 9.38
CA ALA A 198 1.95 -6.45 9.05
C ALA A 198 3.21 -5.91 9.76
N GLU A 199 3.40 -6.27 11.03
CA GLU A 199 4.59 -5.87 11.80
C GLU A 199 5.87 -6.51 11.26
N ALA A 200 5.85 -7.79 10.90
CA ALA A 200 7.00 -8.46 10.29
C ALA A 200 7.38 -7.84 8.94
N LEU A 201 6.40 -7.52 8.08
CA LEU A 201 6.65 -6.83 6.81
C LEU A 201 7.30 -5.46 7.00
N ARG A 202 6.81 -4.72 8.01
CA ARG A 202 7.35 -3.41 8.39
C ARG A 202 8.79 -3.50 8.88
N ILE A 203 9.12 -4.49 9.71
CA ILE A 203 10.49 -4.76 10.17
C ILE A 203 11.40 -5.10 8.99
N ASN A 204 10.94 -5.96 8.07
CA ASN A 204 11.71 -6.33 6.88
C ASN A 204 11.98 -5.13 5.96
N GLU A 205 11.00 -4.22 5.80
CA GLU A 205 11.20 -2.97 5.07
C GLU A 205 12.33 -2.12 5.69
N TYR A 206 12.35 -2.00 7.03
CA TYR A 206 13.41 -1.26 7.73
C TYR A 206 14.77 -1.95 7.60
N GLN A 207 14.82 -3.27 7.74
CA GLN A 207 16.05 -4.05 7.51
C GLN A 207 16.58 -3.83 6.08
N ARG A 208 15.70 -3.81 5.06
CA ARG A 208 16.07 -3.54 3.67
C ARG A 208 16.60 -2.13 3.47
N ILE A 209 16.00 -1.12 4.10
CA ILE A 209 16.48 0.28 4.03
C ILE A 209 17.85 0.41 4.68
N PHE A 210 18.08 -0.28 5.79
CA PHE A 210 19.38 -0.35 6.46
C PHE A 210 20.37 -1.31 5.80
N LYS A 211 19.96 -2.02 4.74
CA LYS A 211 20.76 -3.07 4.06
C LYS A 211 21.23 -4.18 5.01
N LEU A 212 20.43 -4.45 6.04
CA LEU A 212 20.59 -5.61 6.91
C LEU A 212 20.01 -6.84 6.21
N GLY A 213 20.48 -8.03 6.60
CA GLY A 213 19.86 -9.27 6.15
C GLY A 213 18.43 -9.36 6.67
N GLU A 214 17.47 -9.64 5.79
CA GLU A 214 16.09 -9.87 6.18
C GLU A 214 15.98 -11.12 7.03
N THR A 215 15.32 -11.02 8.19
CA THR A 215 15.09 -12.17 9.07
C THR A 215 13.73 -12.78 8.75
N PRO A 216 13.66 -13.95 8.10
CA PRO A 216 12.38 -14.56 7.79
C PRO A 216 11.69 -15.07 9.06
N CYS A 217 10.39 -14.79 9.20
CA CYS A 217 9.54 -15.49 10.16
C CYS A 217 9.00 -16.77 9.51
N GLU A 218 9.78 -17.85 9.55
CA GLU A 218 9.43 -19.13 8.90
C GLU A 218 8.06 -19.67 9.35
N ASP A 219 7.72 -19.54 10.64
CA ASP A 219 6.47 -20.03 11.22
C ASP A 219 5.21 -19.19 10.86
N MET A 220 5.38 -17.98 10.29
CA MET A 220 4.27 -17.05 10.07
C MET A 220 3.21 -17.62 9.12
N ALA A 221 3.65 -18.19 8.00
CA ALA A 221 2.76 -18.74 6.98
C ALA A 221 1.97 -19.93 7.53
N ASP A 222 2.66 -20.82 8.25
CA ASP A 222 2.07 -22.01 8.84
C ASP A 222 1.00 -21.66 9.88
N VAL A 223 1.27 -20.70 10.78
CA VAL A 223 0.30 -20.26 11.80
C VAL A 223 -0.89 -19.56 11.15
N ALA A 224 -0.66 -18.73 10.14
CA ALA A 224 -1.74 -18.05 9.40
C ALA A 224 -2.65 -19.04 8.68
N ASP A 225 -2.07 -20.03 7.98
CA ASP A 225 -2.81 -21.08 7.29
C ASP A 225 -3.57 -21.95 8.30
N GLU A 226 -2.96 -22.32 9.43
CA GLU A 226 -3.60 -23.11 10.48
C GLU A 226 -4.86 -22.42 11.04
N VAL A 227 -4.73 -21.15 11.44
CA VAL A 227 -5.86 -20.36 11.98
C VAL A 227 -6.94 -20.15 10.93
N SER A 228 -6.55 -19.83 9.68
CA SER A 228 -7.49 -19.65 8.58
C SER A 228 -8.27 -20.93 8.27
N LEU A 229 -7.59 -22.08 8.23
CA LEU A 229 -8.24 -23.37 7.96
C LEU A 229 -9.20 -23.78 9.08
N LYS A 230 -8.85 -23.51 10.35
CA LYS A 230 -9.74 -23.76 11.49
C LYS A 230 -10.99 -22.87 11.46
N LEU A 231 -10.83 -21.60 11.11
CA LEU A 231 -11.97 -20.68 10.93
C LEU A 231 -12.87 -21.13 9.78
N GLN A 232 -12.28 -21.47 8.63
CA GLN A 232 -13.01 -21.99 7.47
C GLN A 232 -13.73 -23.31 7.77
N LEU A 233 -13.14 -24.19 8.58
CA LEU A 233 -13.80 -25.42 9.02
C LEU A 233 -15.06 -25.11 9.81
N ARG A 234 -15.01 -24.16 10.75
CA ARG A 234 -16.15 -23.80 11.59
C ARG A 234 -17.24 -23.11 10.78
N VAL A 235 -16.89 -22.08 10.03
CA VAL A 235 -17.84 -21.33 9.18
C VAL A 235 -18.41 -22.24 8.08
N GLY A 236 -17.55 -22.99 7.38
CA GLY A 236 -17.94 -23.87 6.28
C GLY A 236 -18.91 -24.97 6.70
N ARG A 237 -18.79 -25.51 7.93
CA ARG A 237 -19.77 -26.46 8.48
C ARG A 237 -21.16 -25.82 8.62
N ALA A 238 -21.24 -24.63 9.23
CA ALA A 238 -22.52 -23.94 9.42
C ALA A 238 -23.12 -23.48 8.08
N GLU A 239 -22.31 -22.99 7.16
CA GLU A 239 -22.74 -22.63 5.80
C GLU A 239 -23.27 -23.85 5.05
N PHE A 240 -22.58 -24.99 5.14
CA PHE A 240 -23.04 -26.22 4.49
C PHE A 240 -24.32 -26.76 5.14
N ASP A 241 -24.44 -26.70 6.46
CA ASP A 241 -25.67 -27.10 7.17
C ASP A 241 -26.87 -26.22 6.76
N ALA A 242 -26.65 -24.92 6.56
CA ALA A 242 -27.68 -24.02 6.04
C ALA A 242 -28.06 -24.33 4.58
N LEU A 243 -27.08 -24.65 3.72
CA LEU A 243 -27.33 -25.10 2.34
C LEU A 243 -28.12 -26.42 2.33
N ALA A 244 -27.68 -27.40 3.12
CA ALA A 244 -28.32 -28.69 3.29
C ALA A 244 -29.77 -28.54 3.78
N ALA A 245 -30.02 -27.71 4.78
CA ALA A 245 -31.37 -27.40 5.24
C ALA A 245 -32.21 -26.73 4.15
N GLY A 246 -31.63 -25.78 3.41
CA GLY A 246 -32.28 -25.14 2.26
C GLY A 246 -32.70 -26.13 1.18
N TRP A 247 -31.82 -27.05 0.79
CA TRP A 247 -32.15 -28.10 -0.18
C TRP A 247 -33.23 -29.04 0.35
N THR A 248 -33.15 -29.40 1.63
CA THR A 248 -34.08 -30.32 2.29
C THR A 248 -35.48 -29.73 2.45
N MET A 249 -35.60 -28.41 2.59
CA MET A 249 -36.88 -27.68 2.65
C MET A 249 -37.43 -27.25 1.29
N THR A 250 -36.62 -27.30 0.23
CA THR A 250 -37.05 -26.92 -1.11
C THR A 250 -37.87 -28.05 -1.74
N GLN A 251 -38.98 -27.68 -2.39
CA GLN A 251 -39.79 -28.64 -3.14
C GLN A 251 -38.92 -29.36 -4.18
N PHE A 252 -39.03 -30.68 -4.23
CA PHE A 252 -38.17 -31.50 -5.08
C PHE A 252 -38.19 -31.05 -6.54
N GLU A 253 -39.35 -30.62 -7.04
CA GLU A 253 -39.49 -30.16 -8.42
C GLU A 253 -38.89 -28.79 -8.73
N SER A 254 -38.56 -27.98 -7.72
CA SER A 254 -37.93 -26.68 -7.88
C SER A 254 -36.44 -26.68 -7.53
N LEU A 255 -35.88 -27.82 -7.10
CA LEU A 255 -34.46 -27.96 -6.82
C LEU A 255 -33.59 -27.64 -8.04
N ASP A 256 -32.64 -26.74 -7.81
CA ASP A 256 -31.53 -26.45 -8.71
C ASP A 256 -30.40 -27.46 -8.49
N VAL A 257 -30.44 -28.53 -9.28
CA VAL A 257 -29.45 -29.62 -9.20
C VAL A 257 -28.06 -29.15 -9.60
N ALA A 258 -27.95 -28.24 -10.57
CA ALA A 258 -26.67 -27.74 -11.04
C ALA A 258 -26.00 -26.86 -9.97
N GLY A 259 -26.77 -25.95 -9.35
CA GLY A 259 -26.28 -25.15 -8.22
C GLY A 259 -25.91 -25.99 -7.00
N MET A 260 -26.68 -27.05 -6.71
CA MET A 260 -26.35 -28.00 -5.64
C MET A 260 -25.05 -28.75 -5.93
N GLU A 261 -24.85 -29.24 -7.17
CA GLU A 261 -23.61 -29.90 -7.58
C GLU A 261 -22.40 -28.98 -7.46
N GLU A 262 -22.50 -27.74 -7.93
CA GLU A 262 -21.43 -26.74 -7.81
C GLU A 262 -21.08 -26.47 -6.34
N ALA A 263 -22.10 -26.27 -5.49
CA ALA A 263 -21.90 -26.00 -4.07
C ALA A 263 -21.24 -27.17 -3.33
N VAL A 264 -21.71 -28.40 -3.54
CA VAL A 264 -21.13 -29.63 -2.94
C VAL A 264 -19.69 -29.80 -3.40
N GLN A 265 -19.39 -29.65 -4.69
CA GLN A 265 -18.03 -29.79 -5.22
C GLN A 265 -17.08 -28.72 -4.67
N ARG A 266 -17.56 -27.48 -4.52
CA ARG A 266 -16.79 -26.39 -3.92
C ARG A 266 -16.44 -26.70 -2.46
N VAL A 267 -17.42 -27.12 -1.66
CA VAL A 267 -17.21 -27.45 -0.24
C VAL A 267 -16.33 -28.68 -0.11
N HIS A 268 -16.53 -29.72 -0.92
CA HIS A 268 -15.70 -30.93 -0.94
C HIS A 268 -14.21 -30.60 -1.20
N LYS A 269 -13.92 -29.71 -2.17
CA LYS A 269 -12.54 -29.23 -2.42
C LYS A 269 -11.96 -28.48 -1.22
N ALA A 270 -12.78 -27.67 -0.53
CA ALA A 270 -12.36 -26.96 0.68
C ALA A 270 -12.03 -27.94 1.82
N VAL A 271 -12.86 -28.95 2.06
CA VAL A 271 -12.60 -30.01 3.05
C VAL A 271 -11.33 -30.80 2.71
N SER A 272 -11.11 -31.14 1.43
CA SER A 272 -9.88 -31.81 0.97
C SER A 272 -8.60 -30.98 1.21
N ARG A 273 -8.72 -29.64 1.28
CA ARG A 273 -7.61 -28.76 1.67
C ARG A 273 -7.41 -28.80 3.19
N MET A 274 -8.50 -28.77 3.96
CA MET A 274 -8.46 -28.87 5.43
C MET A 274 -7.84 -30.19 5.90
N GLU A 275 -8.16 -31.32 5.26
CA GLU A 275 -7.57 -32.64 5.58
C GLU A 275 -6.05 -32.67 5.44
N ARG A 276 -5.50 -31.93 4.47
CA ARG A 276 -4.05 -31.88 4.21
C ARG A 276 -3.34 -30.83 5.06
N GLY A 277 -4.03 -29.74 5.40
CA GLY A 277 -3.44 -28.60 6.10
C GLY A 277 -3.63 -28.59 7.61
N LEU A 278 -4.60 -29.34 8.15
CA LEU A 278 -4.84 -29.44 9.59
C LEU A 278 -4.30 -30.75 10.15
N VAL A 279 -3.84 -30.69 11.40
CA VAL A 279 -3.51 -31.89 12.18
C VAL A 279 -4.75 -32.79 12.30
N PRO A 280 -4.60 -34.13 12.26
CA PRO A 280 -5.72 -35.06 12.38
C PRO A 280 -6.64 -34.71 13.55
N ASN A 281 -7.92 -34.52 13.25
CA ASN A 281 -8.96 -34.15 14.20
C ASN A 281 -10.27 -34.87 13.84
N LYS A 282 -11.28 -34.81 14.73
CA LYS A 282 -12.57 -35.48 14.52
C LYS A 282 -13.55 -34.66 13.67
N LEU A 283 -13.39 -33.34 13.63
CA LEU A 283 -14.34 -32.43 12.99
C LEU A 283 -14.24 -32.45 11.46
N VAL A 284 -13.03 -32.56 10.91
CA VAL A 284 -12.79 -32.60 9.46
C VAL A 284 -13.37 -33.87 8.84
N PRO A 285 -13.12 -35.09 9.35
CA PRO A 285 -13.76 -36.30 8.85
C PRO A 285 -15.29 -36.24 8.95
N ALA A 286 -15.84 -35.81 10.09
CA ALA A 286 -17.29 -35.68 10.26
C ALA A 286 -17.91 -34.69 9.25
N PHE A 287 -17.22 -33.58 8.96
CA PHE A 287 -17.66 -32.64 7.94
C PHE A 287 -17.56 -33.24 6.54
N ARG A 288 -16.48 -33.99 6.26
CA ARG A 288 -16.31 -34.67 4.98
C ARG A 288 -17.40 -35.70 4.73
N ASP A 289 -17.69 -36.56 5.69
CA ASP A 289 -18.71 -37.60 5.57
C ASP A 289 -20.07 -36.98 5.23
N ARG A 290 -20.40 -35.85 5.88
CA ARG A 290 -21.63 -35.10 5.59
C ARG A 290 -21.66 -34.51 4.17
N VAL A 291 -20.53 -34.02 3.66
CA VAL A 291 -20.45 -33.52 2.27
C VAL A 291 -20.50 -34.67 1.27
N ASP A 292 -19.86 -35.80 1.58
CA ASP A 292 -19.85 -37.01 0.76
C ASP A 292 -21.25 -37.63 0.66
N GLU A 293 -22.07 -37.58 1.71
CA GLU A 293 -23.48 -37.97 1.66
C GLU A 293 -24.25 -37.23 0.55
N TYR A 294 -24.16 -35.90 0.52
CA TYR A 294 -24.81 -35.11 -0.54
C TYR A 294 -24.17 -35.33 -1.91
N ARG A 295 -22.85 -35.56 -1.96
CA ARG A 295 -22.16 -35.89 -3.22
C ARG A 295 -22.67 -37.20 -3.82
N ASP A 296 -22.90 -38.19 -2.99
CA ASP A 296 -23.37 -39.51 -3.42
C ASP A 296 -24.88 -39.50 -3.72
N LEU A 297 -25.65 -38.58 -3.11
CA LEU A 297 -27.06 -38.32 -3.45
C LEU A 297 -27.25 -37.57 -4.78
N LEU A 298 -26.32 -36.71 -5.17
CA LEU A 298 -26.45 -35.86 -6.38
C LEU A 298 -26.81 -36.62 -7.66
N PRO A 299 -26.17 -37.76 -8.02
CA PRO A 299 -26.55 -38.53 -9.20
C PRO A 299 -27.99 -39.04 -9.14
N VAL A 300 -28.47 -39.42 -7.95
CA VAL A 300 -29.84 -39.90 -7.74
C VAL A 300 -30.83 -38.75 -7.91
N VAL A 301 -30.56 -37.60 -7.28
CA VAL A 301 -31.40 -36.40 -7.42
C VAL A 301 -31.46 -35.96 -8.88
N ALA A 302 -30.32 -35.93 -9.59
CA ALA A 302 -30.27 -35.58 -11.01
C ALA A 302 -31.09 -36.54 -11.87
N ALA A 303 -30.99 -37.85 -11.62
CA ALA A 303 -31.76 -38.87 -12.33
C ALA A 303 -33.26 -38.72 -12.09
N LEU A 304 -33.68 -38.49 -10.84
CA LEU A 304 -35.07 -38.30 -10.44
C LEU A 304 -35.66 -36.94 -10.90
N ARG A 305 -34.81 -35.95 -11.18
CA ARG A 305 -35.19 -34.65 -11.76
C ARG A 305 -35.27 -34.64 -13.28
N ASN A 306 -35.02 -35.77 -13.94
CA ASN A 306 -35.09 -35.87 -15.38
C ASN A 306 -36.53 -35.64 -15.89
N ARG A 307 -36.74 -34.60 -16.70
CA ARG A 307 -38.04 -34.23 -17.30
C ARG A 307 -38.65 -35.33 -18.19
N ALA A 308 -37.88 -36.33 -18.60
CA ALA A 308 -38.35 -37.48 -19.36
C ALA A 308 -39.05 -38.55 -18.49
N LEU A 309 -38.96 -38.45 -17.15
CA LEU A 309 -39.66 -39.35 -16.24
C LEU A 309 -41.17 -39.08 -16.27
N LYS A 310 -41.94 -40.11 -16.60
CA LYS A 310 -43.41 -40.10 -16.61
C LYS A 310 -43.94 -40.96 -15.46
N GLU A 311 -45.21 -40.84 -15.10
CA GLU A 311 -45.82 -41.58 -13.97
C GLU A 311 -45.52 -43.08 -14.00
N ARG A 312 -45.59 -43.73 -15.17
CA ARG A 312 -45.22 -45.15 -15.33
C ARG A 312 -43.79 -45.52 -14.88
N HIS A 313 -42.85 -44.58 -14.93
CA HIS A 313 -41.47 -44.79 -14.46
C HIS A 313 -41.42 -44.66 -12.94
N TRP A 314 -42.17 -43.71 -12.37
CA TRP A 314 -42.31 -43.57 -10.92
C TRP A 314 -42.95 -44.78 -10.27
N TYR A 315 -43.98 -45.38 -10.88
CA TYR A 315 -44.54 -46.65 -10.40
C TYR A 315 -43.51 -47.77 -10.29
N LYS A 316 -42.60 -47.88 -11.27
CA LYS A 316 -41.51 -48.88 -11.22
C LYS A 316 -40.48 -48.56 -10.15
N ILE A 317 -40.16 -47.28 -9.96
CA ILE A 317 -39.25 -46.83 -8.89
C ILE A 317 -39.85 -47.15 -7.51
N PHE A 318 -41.15 -46.90 -7.31
CA PHE A 318 -41.83 -47.21 -6.05
C PHE A 318 -41.94 -48.71 -5.78
N ASP A 319 -42.18 -49.52 -6.81
CA ASP A 319 -42.21 -50.98 -6.72
C ASP A 319 -40.84 -51.55 -6.30
N GLU A 320 -39.75 -51.02 -6.87
CA GLU A 320 -38.38 -51.45 -6.55
C GLU A 320 -37.91 -50.99 -5.16
N ILE A 321 -38.30 -49.79 -4.73
CA ILE A 321 -37.93 -49.23 -3.40
C ILE A 321 -38.87 -49.76 -2.30
N GLY A 322 -40.01 -50.34 -2.66
CA GLY A 322 -41.01 -50.86 -1.72
C GLY A 322 -41.76 -49.78 -0.94
N THR A 323 -41.62 -48.51 -1.33
CA THR A 323 -42.24 -47.35 -0.67
C THR A 323 -42.89 -46.44 -1.72
N VAL A 324 -44.14 -46.02 -1.46
CA VAL A 324 -44.84 -45.04 -2.31
C VAL A 324 -44.55 -43.64 -1.77
N LEU A 325 -43.89 -42.81 -2.59
CA LEU A 325 -43.63 -41.41 -2.24
C LEU A 325 -44.79 -40.53 -2.74
N GLU A 326 -45.42 -39.78 -1.84
CA GLU A 326 -46.48 -38.83 -2.20
C GLU A 326 -45.87 -37.58 -2.86
N ARG A 327 -45.95 -37.48 -4.18
CA ARG A 327 -45.42 -36.37 -4.99
C ARG A 327 -46.27 -35.09 -4.92
N GLY A 328 -46.74 -34.72 -3.74
CA GLY A 328 -47.53 -33.50 -3.50
C GLY A 328 -46.69 -32.23 -3.31
N GLU A 329 -47.33 -31.14 -2.87
CA GLU A 329 -46.65 -29.87 -2.55
C GLU A 329 -45.59 -30.00 -1.44
N GLY A 330 -45.64 -31.07 -0.64
CA GLY A 330 -44.67 -31.37 0.43
C GLY A 330 -43.53 -32.32 0.05
N PHE A 331 -43.39 -32.73 -1.21
CA PHE A 331 -42.31 -33.63 -1.64
C PHE A 331 -40.98 -32.87 -1.70
N THR A 332 -40.02 -33.20 -0.83
CA THR A 332 -38.69 -32.57 -0.72
C THR A 332 -37.59 -33.63 -0.67
N LEU A 333 -36.31 -33.24 -0.49
CA LEU A 333 -35.22 -34.23 -0.33
C LEU A 333 -35.31 -35.05 0.97
N GLN A 334 -36.13 -34.64 1.95
CA GLN A 334 -36.25 -35.33 3.24
C GLN A 334 -37.30 -36.45 3.23
N VAL A 335 -38.24 -36.42 2.28
CA VAL A 335 -39.48 -37.22 2.29
C VAL A 335 -39.69 -37.91 0.96
#